data_AF-A0A7X6UGM4-F1
#
_entry.id   AF-A0A7X6UGM4-F1
#
_cell.length_a   1.000
_cell.length_b   1.000
_cell.length_c   1.000
_cell.angle_alpha   90.00
_cell.angle_beta   90.00
_cell.angle_gamma   90.00
#
_symmetry.space_group_name_H-M   'P 1'
#
loop_
_entity.id
_entity.type
_entity.pdbx_description
1 polymer ?
#
loop_
_entity_poly.entity_id
_entity_poly.type
_entity_poly.pdbx_seq_one_letter_code
_entity_poly.pdbx_strand_id
1 'polypeptide(L)'
;TQAYAAAVTVDKDGKVVKCTIDAMMSVFDFNEEEILTGPETVFKTKNELGDDYGMRKASPIGKEWNEQAAAFAEYCVGKTADQIRNIAVSDDGVATDKDLASSVTVPVSGYQNPVLMAIENAVELGAQASDTLGLGIVGTGEQTVVKEEDGIPATAVAYNHYCVVTLDADGKITSCIYDASQGKFKVEGGKITTDLKAEIKTKNQLGDDYGMRKASPIGKEWNEQADAFAKYVTGKTLSEVTGMSLKDNAPDVADLASTCTMHVTDMITALDKAAGTAK
;
A
#
# COMPACT_ATOMS: atom_id res chain seq x y z
N THR A 1 10.38 -3.24 -7.92
CA THR A 1 8.92 -3.36 -8.17
C THR A 1 8.26 -2.02 -7.95
N GLN A 2 7.05 -1.81 -8.48
CA GLN A 2 6.22 -0.65 -8.14
C GLN A 2 4.87 -1.16 -7.65
N ALA A 3 4.38 -0.63 -6.54
CA ALA A 3 3.05 -0.93 -6.05
C ALA A 3 2.28 0.38 -5.84
N TYR A 4 1.16 0.53 -6.55
CA TYR A 4 0.30 1.71 -6.47
C TYR A 4 -0.87 1.39 -5.53
N ALA A 5 -1.16 2.29 -4.60
CA ALA A 5 -2.25 2.15 -3.65
C ALA A 5 -3.04 3.45 -3.56
N ALA A 6 -4.33 3.32 -3.30
CA ALA A 6 -5.20 4.45 -3.00
C ALA A 6 -6.03 4.12 -1.76
N ALA A 7 -6.35 5.16 -1.01
CA ALA A 7 -7.36 5.12 0.02
C ALA A 7 -8.50 6.02 -0.39
N VAL A 8 -9.74 5.57 -0.19
CA VAL A 8 -10.95 6.36 -0.43
C VAL A 8 -11.91 6.23 0.74
N THR A 9 -12.67 7.28 1.00
CA THR A 9 -13.98 7.15 1.64
C THR A 9 -15.04 7.37 0.58
N VAL A 10 -16.18 6.70 0.68
CA VAL A 10 -17.31 6.85 -0.24
C VAL A 10 -18.59 7.19 0.52
N ASP A 11 -19.48 7.95 -0.10
CA ASP A 11 -20.80 8.20 0.44
C ASP A 11 -21.77 7.03 0.15
N LYS A 12 -22.99 7.13 0.68
CA LYS A 12 -24.06 6.15 0.48
C LYS A 12 -24.45 5.92 -0.99
N ASP A 13 -24.08 6.84 -1.89
CA ASP A 13 -24.36 6.76 -3.32
C ASP A 13 -23.13 6.26 -4.10
N GLY A 14 -22.08 5.82 -3.40
CA GLY A 14 -20.84 5.31 -3.98
C GLY A 14 -19.94 6.38 -4.60
N LYS A 15 -20.13 7.66 -4.23
CA LYS A 15 -19.25 8.75 -4.66
C LYS A 15 -18.09 8.91 -3.70
N VAL A 16 -16.91 9.16 -4.24
CA VAL A 16 -15.71 9.44 -3.44
C VAL A 16 -15.90 10.72 -2.63
N VAL A 17 -15.68 10.65 -1.32
CA VAL A 17 -15.71 11.80 -0.39
C VAL A 17 -14.28 12.30 -0.13
N LYS A 18 -13.35 11.39 0.12
CA LYS A 18 -11.92 11.68 0.24
C LYS A 18 -11.12 10.67 -0.57
N CYS A 19 -9.98 11.08 -1.10
CA CYS A 19 -9.07 10.23 -1.85
C CYS A 19 -7.62 10.62 -1.55
N THR A 20 -6.76 9.62 -1.41
CA THR A 20 -5.30 9.81 -1.43
C THR A 20 -4.66 8.65 -2.16
N ILE A 21 -3.53 8.91 -2.81
CA ILE A 21 -2.84 7.97 -3.69
C ILE A 21 -1.35 8.03 -3.36
N ASP A 22 -0.72 6.87 -3.32
CA ASP A 22 0.73 6.75 -3.19
C ASP A 22 1.24 5.53 -3.98
N ALA A 23 2.55 5.48 -4.18
CA ALA A 23 3.21 4.37 -4.84
C ALA A 23 4.52 4.02 -4.15
N MET A 24 4.67 2.76 -3.75
CA MET A 24 5.94 2.22 -3.27
C MET A 24 6.84 1.87 -4.45
N MET A 25 8.12 2.22 -4.34
CA MET A 25 9.14 1.88 -5.31
C MET A 25 10.28 1.16 -4.61
N SER A 26 10.36 -0.16 -4.81
CA SER A 26 11.45 -0.99 -4.28
C SER A 26 12.46 -1.25 -5.39
N VAL A 27 13.69 -0.80 -5.21
CA VAL A 27 14.80 -1.01 -6.15
C VAL A 27 15.81 -1.95 -5.51
N PHE A 28 16.14 -3.04 -6.20
CA PHE A 28 17.10 -4.02 -5.73
C PHE A 28 18.30 -4.03 -6.67
N ASP A 29 19.48 -3.88 -6.11
CA ASP A 29 20.77 -4.09 -6.76
C ASP A 29 21.14 -5.58 -6.65
N PHE A 30 21.67 -6.12 -7.74
CA PHE A 30 22.14 -7.50 -7.83
C PHE A 30 23.28 -7.60 -8.85
N ASN A 31 24.11 -8.64 -8.72
CA ASN A 31 25.15 -8.99 -9.68
C ASN A 31 24.88 -10.37 -10.31
N GLU A 32 25.89 -10.99 -10.91
CA GLU A 32 25.74 -12.28 -11.58
C GLU A 32 25.23 -13.40 -10.66
N GLU A 33 25.60 -13.35 -9.38
CA GLU A 33 25.37 -14.44 -8.42
C GLU A 33 24.59 -13.98 -7.18
N GLU A 34 24.52 -12.68 -6.86
CA GLU A 34 24.09 -12.18 -5.54
C GLU A 34 23.07 -11.05 -5.61
N ILE A 35 22.14 -11.03 -4.64
CA ILE A 35 21.37 -9.84 -4.30
C ILE A 35 22.23 -8.95 -3.39
N LEU A 36 22.47 -7.72 -3.82
CA LEU A 36 23.33 -6.75 -3.12
C LEU A 36 22.55 -5.85 -2.17
N THR A 37 21.27 -5.60 -2.45
CA THR A 37 20.40 -4.84 -1.55
C THR A 37 20.16 -5.63 -0.27
N GLY A 38 20.68 -5.13 0.85
CA GLY A 38 20.59 -5.76 2.16
C GLY A 38 19.15 -5.82 2.71
N PRO A 39 18.84 -6.81 3.57
CA PRO A 39 17.51 -7.00 4.15
C PRO A 39 17.05 -5.85 5.07
N GLU A 40 17.97 -5.02 5.54
CA GLU A 40 17.69 -3.80 6.32
C GLU A 40 17.28 -2.59 5.47
N THR A 41 17.28 -2.73 4.14
CA THR A 41 16.92 -1.64 3.23
C THR A 41 15.45 -1.27 3.38
N VAL A 42 15.21 -0.02 3.76
CA VAL A 42 13.88 0.59 3.79
C VAL A 42 13.66 1.37 2.50
N PHE A 43 12.57 1.07 1.81
CA PHE A 43 12.17 1.78 0.60
C PHE A 43 11.24 2.94 0.93
N LYS A 44 11.34 4.00 0.12
CA LYS A 44 10.47 5.17 0.21
C LYS A 44 9.38 5.12 -0.85
N THR A 45 8.20 5.61 -0.50
CA THR A 45 7.15 5.87 -1.49
C THR A 45 7.47 7.08 -2.35
N LYS A 46 6.75 7.26 -3.46
CA LYS A 46 6.87 8.46 -4.29
C LYS A 46 6.40 9.72 -3.54
N ASN A 47 5.43 9.62 -2.64
CA ASN A 47 5.07 10.74 -1.77
C ASN A 47 6.18 11.08 -0.77
N GLU A 48 6.82 10.08 -0.17
CA GLU A 48 7.95 10.27 0.75
C GLU A 48 9.21 10.81 0.06
N LEU A 49 9.42 10.46 -1.21
CA LEU A 49 10.48 11.03 -2.03
C LEU A 49 10.19 12.50 -2.41
N GLY A 50 8.94 12.84 -2.72
CA GLY A 50 8.58 14.19 -3.15
C GLY A 50 9.47 14.66 -4.32
N ASP A 51 10.19 15.78 -4.14
CA ASP A 51 11.13 16.29 -5.14
C ASP A 51 12.33 15.36 -5.42
N ASP A 52 12.70 14.48 -4.48
CA ASP A 52 13.79 13.51 -4.68
C ASP A 52 13.41 12.43 -5.72
N TYR A 53 12.12 12.27 -6.03
CA TYR A 53 11.69 11.40 -7.14
C TYR A 53 12.16 11.95 -8.50
N GLY A 54 12.27 13.28 -8.63
CA GLY A 54 12.93 13.95 -9.74
C GLY A 54 12.11 14.05 -11.04
N MET A 55 10.80 13.83 -10.98
CA MET A 55 9.92 13.88 -12.17
C MET A 55 9.72 15.30 -12.69
N ARG A 56 9.93 16.33 -11.86
CA ARG A 56 9.75 17.75 -12.24
C ARG A 56 10.51 18.12 -13.50
N LYS A 57 11.69 17.52 -13.71
CA LYS A 57 12.55 17.75 -14.90
C LYS A 57 11.96 17.20 -16.20
N ALA A 58 11.20 16.11 -16.12
CA ALA A 58 10.57 15.45 -17.26
C ALA A 58 9.09 15.86 -17.43
N SER A 59 8.48 16.41 -16.39
CA SER A 59 7.09 16.83 -16.36
C SER A 59 6.87 18.10 -17.19
N PRO A 60 6.03 18.07 -18.25
CA PRO A 60 5.79 19.26 -19.08
C PRO A 60 5.02 20.36 -18.33
N ILE A 61 4.39 20.03 -17.21
CA ILE A 61 3.71 20.99 -16.31
C ILE A 61 4.56 21.36 -15.09
N GLY A 62 5.81 20.91 -15.03
CA GLY A 62 6.73 21.22 -13.94
C GLY A 62 6.27 20.75 -12.57
N LYS A 63 5.43 19.70 -12.51
CA LYS A 63 4.95 19.07 -11.26
C LYS A 63 5.62 17.73 -11.01
N GLU A 64 5.94 17.44 -9.76
CA GLU A 64 6.35 16.11 -9.31
C GLU A 64 5.21 15.10 -9.34
N TRP A 65 5.55 13.82 -9.21
CA TRP A 65 4.56 12.73 -9.24
C TRP A 65 3.51 12.84 -8.14
N ASN A 66 3.94 13.18 -6.91
CA ASN A 66 3.06 13.32 -5.75
C ASN A 66 2.06 14.49 -5.93
N GLU A 67 2.48 15.59 -6.55
CA GLU A 67 1.60 16.72 -6.89
C GLU A 67 0.54 16.33 -7.92
N GLN A 68 0.90 15.50 -8.91
CA GLN A 68 -0.04 14.99 -9.91
C GLN A 68 -0.99 13.94 -9.32
N ALA A 69 -0.49 13.04 -8.47
CA ALA A 69 -1.30 12.07 -7.75
C ALA A 69 -2.33 12.76 -6.85
N ALA A 70 -1.94 13.82 -6.14
CA ALA A 70 -2.83 14.64 -5.33
C ALA A 70 -3.91 15.34 -6.18
N ALA A 71 -3.54 15.86 -7.36
CA ALA A 71 -4.51 16.46 -8.28
C ALA A 71 -5.52 15.44 -8.83
N PHE A 72 -5.06 14.22 -9.17
CA PHE A 72 -5.96 13.15 -9.59
C PHE A 72 -6.90 12.70 -8.44
N ALA A 73 -6.38 12.61 -7.21
CA ALA A 73 -7.17 12.28 -6.04
C ALA A 73 -8.27 13.33 -5.78
N GLU A 74 -7.94 14.62 -5.87
CA GLU A 74 -8.92 15.71 -5.77
C GLU A 74 -9.96 15.64 -6.89
N TYR A 75 -9.53 15.35 -8.13
CA TYR A 75 -10.45 15.16 -9.25
C TYR A 75 -11.46 14.03 -8.98
N CYS A 76 -11.09 12.98 -8.25
CA CYS A 76 -11.99 11.87 -7.95
C CYS A 76 -13.11 12.27 -6.97
N VAL A 77 -12.94 13.30 -6.14
CA VAL A 77 -13.93 13.73 -5.15
C VAL A 77 -15.26 14.08 -5.84
N GLY A 78 -16.36 13.57 -5.28
CA GLY A 78 -17.71 13.71 -5.78
C GLY A 78 -18.06 12.81 -6.98
N LYS A 79 -17.12 11.99 -7.48
CA LYS A 79 -17.34 11.10 -8.63
C LYS A 79 -17.61 9.66 -8.20
N THR A 80 -18.39 8.95 -9.01
CA THR A 80 -18.61 7.50 -8.88
C THR A 80 -17.49 6.71 -9.56
N ALA A 81 -17.39 5.41 -9.26
CA ALA A 81 -16.49 4.50 -9.96
C ALA A 81 -16.69 4.53 -11.48
N ASP A 82 -17.92 4.63 -11.98
CA ASP A 82 -18.19 4.69 -13.41
C ASP A 82 -17.68 5.97 -14.07
N GLN A 83 -17.80 7.11 -13.39
CA GLN A 83 -17.25 8.37 -13.91
C GLN A 83 -15.72 8.32 -13.95
N ILE A 84 -15.10 7.76 -12.92
CA ILE A 84 -13.63 7.60 -12.84
C ILE A 84 -13.15 6.62 -13.91
N ARG A 85 -13.84 5.50 -14.12
CA ARG A 85 -13.49 4.48 -15.13
C ARG A 85 -13.55 5.02 -16.55
N ASN A 86 -14.47 5.95 -16.83
CA ASN A 86 -14.71 6.50 -18.15
C ASN A 86 -14.01 7.84 -18.40
N ILE A 87 -12.95 8.17 -17.64
CA ILE A 87 -12.09 9.33 -17.95
C ILE A 87 -11.54 9.20 -19.37
N ALA A 88 -11.73 10.24 -20.18
CA ALA A 88 -11.23 10.28 -21.54
C ALA A 88 -9.70 10.38 -21.56
N VAL A 89 -9.05 9.50 -22.32
CA VAL A 89 -7.58 9.44 -22.45
C VAL A 89 -7.16 9.46 -23.91
N SER A 90 -5.94 9.95 -24.18
CA SER A 90 -5.26 9.82 -25.46
C SER A 90 -4.69 8.40 -25.66
N ASP A 91 -4.12 8.14 -26.83
CA ASP A 91 -3.53 6.83 -27.19
C ASP A 91 -2.39 6.39 -26.25
N ASP A 92 -1.70 7.36 -25.62
CA ASP A 92 -0.65 7.13 -24.61
C ASP A 92 -1.20 7.03 -23.17
N GLY A 93 -2.52 7.08 -22.99
CA GLY A 93 -3.20 6.91 -21.70
C GLY A 93 -3.25 8.17 -20.83
N VAL A 94 -2.81 9.32 -21.33
CA VAL A 94 -2.88 10.61 -20.61
C VAL A 94 -4.30 11.17 -20.68
N ALA A 95 -4.77 11.82 -19.61
CA ALA A 95 -6.10 12.43 -19.60
C ALA A 95 -6.23 13.53 -20.66
N THR A 96 -7.35 13.54 -21.38
CA THR A 96 -7.71 14.59 -22.35
C THR A 96 -8.74 15.59 -21.82
N ASP A 97 -9.37 15.26 -20.68
CA ASP A 97 -10.20 16.18 -19.91
C ASP A 97 -9.37 17.40 -19.48
N LYS A 98 -9.92 18.62 -19.61
CA LYS A 98 -9.15 19.85 -19.36
C LYS A 98 -8.77 20.04 -17.89
N ASP A 99 -9.60 19.56 -16.96
CA ASP A 99 -9.38 19.71 -15.53
C ASP A 99 -8.23 18.78 -15.08
N LEU A 100 -8.10 17.60 -15.71
CA LEU A 100 -6.97 16.70 -15.51
C LEU A 100 -5.73 17.04 -16.35
N ALA A 101 -5.86 17.38 -17.63
CA ALA A 101 -4.72 17.57 -18.53
C ALA A 101 -3.79 18.72 -18.12
N SER A 102 -4.31 19.71 -17.37
CA SER A 102 -3.52 20.81 -16.80
C SER A 102 -2.77 20.42 -15.52
N SER A 103 -3.11 19.29 -14.91
CA SER A 103 -2.66 18.91 -13.58
C SER A 103 -2.04 17.51 -13.49
N VAL A 104 -2.27 16.66 -14.49
CA VAL A 104 -1.83 15.27 -14.62
C VAL A 104 -1.39 15.03 -16.06
N THR A 105 -0.14 14.59 -16.22
CA THR A 105 0.53 14.42 -17.53
C THR A 105 1.11 13.03 -17.74
N VAL A 106 0.93 12.15 -16.76
CA VAL A 106 1.29 10.73 -16.87
C VAL A 106 0.05 9.90 -17.22
N PRO A 107 0.24 8.66 -17.73
CA PRO A 107 -0.87 7.75 -17.94
C PRO A 107 -1.72 7.59 -16.68
N VAL A 108 -3.02 7.85 -16.78
CA VAL A 108 -3.90 7.91 -15.60
C VAL A 108 -4.13 6.54 -14.97
N SER A 109 -3.89 5.44 -15.69
CA SER A 109 -4.11 4.08 -15.18
C SER A 109 -3.36 3.79 -13.87
N GLY A 110 -2.18 4.39 -13.68
CA GLY A 110 -1.40 4.28 -12.44
C GLY A 110 -2.06 4.92 -11.21
N TYR A 111 -3.02 5.84 -11.42
CA TYR A 111 -3.81 6.48 -10.38
C TYR A 111 -5.25 5.94 -10.34
N GLN A 112 -5.84 5.74 -11.52
CA GLN A 112 -7.21 5.32 -11.71
C GLN A 112 -7.46 3.91 -11.18
N ASN A 113 -6.59 2.95 -11.52
CA ASN A 113 -6.78 1.56 -11.12
C ASN A 113 -6.80 1.36 -9.59
N PRO A 114 -5.84 1.89 -8.81
CA PRO A 114 -5.90 1.73 -7.35
C PRO A 114 -7.11 2.45 -6.74
N VAL A 115 -7.55 3.59 -7.30
CA VAL A 115 -8.78 4.27 -6.82
C VAL A 115 -10.02 3.42 -7.08
N LEU A 116 -10.18 2.86 -8.29
CA LEU A 116 -11.30 1.98 -8.61
C LEU A 116 -11.31 0.74 -7.72
N MET A 117 -10.14 0.14 -7.49
CA MET A 117 -9.99 -0.99 -6.57
C MET A 117 -10.36 -0.59 -5.13
N ALA A 118 -9.96 0.59 -4.68
CA ALA A 118 -10.32 1.09 -3.34
C ALA A 118 -11.82 1.34 -3.19
N ILE A 119 -12.50 1.85 -4.23
CA ILE A 119 -13.96 2.02 -4.24
C ILE A 119 -14.67 0.66 -4.20
N GLU A 120 -14.21 -0.31 -4.98
CA GLU A 120 -14.79 -1.66 -5.01
C GLU A 120 -14.66 -2.39 -3.66
N ASN A 121 -13.56 -2.14 -2.95
CA ASN A 121 -13.29 -2.72 -1.63
C ASN A 121 -13.76 -1.84 -0.46
N ALA A 122 -14.46 -0.74 -0.73
CA ALA A 122 -14.93 0.15 0.32
C ALA A 122 -15.96 -0.57 1.22
N VAL A 123 -15.80 -0.40 2.53
CA VAL A 123 -16.63 -1.05 3.55
C VAL A 123 -16.94 -0.05 4.67
N GLU A 124 -18.16 -0.12 5.22
CA GLU A 124 -18.57 0.71 6.35
C GLU A 124 -17.91 0.22 7.64
N LEU A 125 -16.93 0.99 8.13
CA LEU A 125 -16.14 0.67 9.33
C LEU A 125 -16.25 1.71 10.45
N GLY A 126 -17.10 2.73 10.30
CA GLY A 126 -17.35 3.76 11.31
C GLY A 126 -16.84 5.17 10.95
N ALA A 127 -16.13 5.32 9.83
CA ALA A 127 -15.67 6.62 9.33
C ALA A 127 -16.82 7.62 9.17
N GLN A 128 -16.60 8.84 9.64
CA GLN A 128 -17.52 9.96 9.49
C GLN A 128 -17.02 10.94 8.41
N ALA A 129 -17.92 11.75 7.86
CA ALA A 129 -17.56 12.75 6.84
C ALA A 129 -16.55 13.80 7.35
N SER A 130 -16.51 14.05 8.66
CA SER A 130 -15.56 14.95 9.31
C SER A 130 -14.17 14.35 9.52
N ASP A 131 -14.03 13.03 9.41
CA ASP A 131 -12.78 12.34 9.71
C ASP A 131 -11.73 12.62 8.63
N THR A 132 -10.46 12.70 9.01
CA THR A 132 -9.35 12.75 8.06
C THR A 132 -9.05 11.37 7.49
N LEU A 133 -8.59 11.28 6.24
CA LEU A 133 -8.24 10.01 5.58
C LEU A 133 -6.74 9.94 5.33
N GLY A 134 -6.11 8.85 5.78
CA GLY A 134 -4.68 8.59 5.66
C GLY A 134 -4.36 7.29 4.93
N LEU A 135 -3.21 7.26 4.24
CA LEU A 135 -2.65 6.08 3.58
C LEU A 135 -1.17 5.97 3.92
N GLY A 136 -0.77 4.84 4.51
CA GLY A 136 0.61 4.54 4.82
C GLY A 136 1.09 3.31 4.07
N ILE A 137 2.32 3.36 3.56
CA ILE A 137 2.98 2.22 2.94
C ILE A 137 4.37 2.04 3.55
N VAL A 138 4.68 0.83 3.97
CA VAL A 138 6.00 0.41 4.42
C VAL A 138 6.53 -0.61 3.42
N GLY A 139 7.71 -0.36 2.87
CA GLY A 139 8.35 -1.22 1.88
C GLY A 139 9.68 -1.71 2.44
N THR A 140 9.83 -3.02 2.50
CA THR A 140 11.05 -3.70 2.95
C THR A 140 11.54 -4.68 1.90
N GLY A 141 12.82 -5.02 1.99
CA GLY A 141 13.44 -6.07 1.18
C GLY A 141 13.73 -7.28 2.05
N GLU A 142 13.35 -8.47 1.60
CA GLU A 142 13.81 -9.72 2.20
C GLU A 142 14.64 -10.51 1.19
N GLN A 143 15.71 -11.14 1.66
CA GLN A 143 16.50 -12.08 0.87
C GLN A 143 16.21 -13.48 1.36
N THR A 144 15.67 -14.34 0.49
CA THR A 144 15.42 -15.75 0.84
C THR A 144 16.59 -16.65 0.45
N VAL A 145 17.36 -16.25 -0.57
CA VAL A 145 18.65 -16.84 -0.95
C VAL A 145 19.53 -15.68 -1.42
N VAL A 146 20.61 -15.38 -0.67
CA VAL A 146 21.43 -14.19 -0.95
C VAL A 146 22.28 -14.37 -2.20
N LYS A 147 22.91 -15.54 -2.31
CA LYS A 147 23.86 -15.92 -3.36
C LYS A 147 23.38 -17.20 -4.04
N GLU A 148 23.48 -17.25 -5.36
CA GLU A 148 23.28 -18.46 -6.15
C GLU A 148 24.28 -19.53 -5.71
N GLU A 149 23.78 -20.71 -5.34
CA GLU A 149 24.60 -21.82 -4.85
C GLU A 149 23.98 -23.16 -5.27
N ASP A 150 24.79 -24.08 -5.78
CA ASP A 150 24.37 -25.44 -6.17
C ASP A 150 23.13 -25.49 -7.10
N GLY A 151 23.01 -24.52 -8.01
CA GLY A 151 21.87 -24.39 -8.92
C GLY A 151 20.59 -23.86 -8.26
N ILE A 152 20.66 -23.39 -7.02
CA ILE A 152 19.61 -22.65 -6.34
C ILE A 152 19.81 -21.16 -6.64
N PRO A 153 18.83 -20.48 -7.27
CA PRO A 153 18.97 -19.08 -7.64
C PRO A 153 18.99 -18.16 -6.42
N ALA A 154 19.67 -17.01 -6.55
CA ALA A 154 19.49 -15.91 -5.61
C ALA A 154 18.04 -15.39 -5.69
N THR A 155 17.43 -15.10 -4.55
CA THR A 155 16.01 -14.74 -4.46
C THR A 155 15.77 -13.62 -3.45
N ALA A 156 14.91 -12.70 -3.84
CA ALA A 156 14.50 -11.59 -2.99
C ALA A 156 13.01 -11.30 -3.12
N VAL A 157 12.48 -10.60 -2.11
CA VAL A 157 11.09 -10.23 -1.97
C VAL A 157 11.01 -8.74 -1.72
N ALA A 158 10.27 -8.04 -2.58
CA ALA A 158 9.76 -6.71 -2.27
C ALA A 158 8.48 -6.88 -1.45
N TYR A 159 8.55 -6.61 -0.15
CA TYR A 159 7.42 -6.78 0.76
C TYR A 159 6.85 -5.42 1.12
N ASN A 160 5.58 -5.21 0.80
CA ASN A 160 4.88 -3.97 1.07
C ASN A 160 3.74 -4.21 2.05
N HIS A 161 3.68 -3.39 3.11
CA HIS A 161 2.56 -3.31 4.03
C HIS A 161 1.79 -2.01 3.78
N TYR A 162 0.47 -2.11 3.70
CA TYR A 162 -0.43 -0.99 3.46
C TYR A 162 -1.32 -0.80 4.68
N CYS A 163 -1.56 0.45 5.06
CA CYS A 163 -2.55 0.83 6.05
C CYS A 163 -3.38 1.99 5.54
N VAL A 164 -4.70 1.84 5.62
CA VAL A 164 -5.66 2.94 5.43
C VAL A 164 -6.30 3.24 6.77
N VAL A 165 -6.39 4.52 7.11
CA VAL A 165 -7.03 4.96 8.36
C VAL A 165 -7.94 6.14 8.13
N THR A 166 -8.98 6.21 8.96
CA THR A 166 -9.67 7.47 9.21
C THR A 166 -9.48 7.88 10.66
N LEU A 167 -9.29 9.17 10.90
CA LEU A 167 -9.10 9.74 12.23
C LEU A 167 -10.17 10.78 12.53
N ASP A 168 -10.75 10.75 13.74
CA ASP A 168 -11.61 11.82 14.22
C ASP A 168 -10.82 13.10 14.54
N ALA A 169 -11.53 14.15 14.96
CA ALA A 169 -10.92 15.43 15.32
C ALA A 169 -9.96 15.36 16.53
N ASP A 170 -10.07 14.32 17.35
CA ASP A 170 -9.19 14.07 18.51
C ASP A 170 -8.00 13.16 18.14
N GLY A 171 -7.90 12.73 16.88
CA GLY A 171 -6.84 11.83 16.40
C GLY A 171 -7.06 10.36 16.77
N LYS A 172 -8.28 9.95 17.13
CA LYS A 172 -8.61 8.53 17.32
C LYS A 172 -8.96 7.88 16.00
N ILE A 173 -8.55 6.62 15.87
CA ILE A 173 -8.81 5.79 14.70
C ILE A 173 -10.30 5.44 14.67
N THR A 174 -11.02 5.92 13.66
CA THR A 174 -12.45 5.59 13.46
C THR A 174 -12.65 4.45 12.49
N SER A 175 -11.68 4.19 11.61
CA SER A 175 -11.64 3.02 10.74
C SER A 175 -10.20 2.68 10.39
N CYS A 176 -9.91 1.40 10.18
CA CYS A 176 -8.60 0.92 9.78
C CYS A 176 -8.72 -0.27 8.84
N ILE A 177 -7.90 -0.33 7.80
CA ILE A 177 -7.74 -1.49 6.92
C ILE A 177 -6.24 -1.73 6.74
N TYR A 178 -5.83 -2.98 6.83
CA TYR A 178 -4.47 -3.42 6.51
C TYR A 178 -4.49 -4.36 5.31
N ASP A 179 -3.43 -4.28 4.51
CA ASP A 179 -3.14 -5.26 3.46
C ASP A 179 -1.62 -5.41 3.31
N ALA A 180 -1.18 -6.39 2.53
CA ALA A 180 0.22 -6.51 2.16
C ALA A 180 0.39 -7.20 0.80
N SER A 181 1.52 -6.96 0.13
CA SER A 181 1.86 -7.64 -1.14
C SER A 181 3.31 -8.09 -1.16
N GLN A 182 3.60 -9.18 -1.87
CA GLN A 182 4.95 -9.75 -1.96
C GLN A 182 5.34 -9.93 -3.43
N GLY A 183 6.21 -9.05 -3.93
CA GLY A 183 6.84 -9.21 -5.22
C GLY A 183 8.10 -10.05 -5.12
N LYS A 184 7.98 -11.36 -5.35
CA LYS A 184 9.11 -12.31 -5.31
C LYS A 184 9.81 -12.38 -6.66
N PHE A 185 11.13 -12.30 -6.68
CA PHE A 185 11.91 -12.46 -7.91
C PHE A 185 13.15 -13.32 -7.69
N LYS A 186 13.62 -13.91 -8.78
CA LYS A 186 14.80 -14.77 -8.87
C LYS A 186 15.84 -14.13 -9.76
N VAL A 187 17.11 -14.25 -9.39
CA VAL A 187 18.25 -13.85 -10.20
C VAL A 187 19.10 -15.10 -10.47
N GLU A 188 19.37 -15.34 -11.76
CA GLU A 188 20.23 -16.42 -12.27
C GLU A 188 21.13 -15.85 -13.35
N GLY A 189 22.45 -16.06 -13.24
CA GLY A 189 23.41 -15.54 -14.23
C GLY A 189 23.25 -14.04 -14.51
N GLY A 190 23.01 -13.26 -13.46
CA GLY A 190 22.86 -11.80 -13.54
C GLY A 190 21.59 -11.29 -14.21
N LYS A 191 20.54 -12.13 -14.32
CA LYS A 191 19.26 -11.76 -14.93
C LYS A 191 18.10 -12.16 -14.05
N ILE A 192 17.04 -11.35 -14.08
CA ILE A 192 15.77 -11.73 -13.48
C ILE A 192 15.10 -12.80 -14.33
N THR A 193 14.82 -13.96 -13.74
CA THR A 193 14.18 -15.10 -14.45
C THR A 193 12.71 -15.30 -14.10
N THR A 194 12.21 -14.59 -13.08
CA THR A 194 10.77 -14.52 -12.81
C THR A 194 10.02 -13.76 -13.90
N ASP A 195 8.81 -14.19 -14.24
CA ASP A 195 7.93 -13.46 -15.14
C ASP A 195 7.51 -12.11 -14.52
N LEU A 196 8.07 -11.02 -15.03
CA LEU A 196 7.78 -9.65 -14.58
C LEU A 196 6.37 -9.16 -14.96
N LYS A 197 5.64 -9.92 -15.80
CA LYS A 197 4.25 -9.61 -16.16
C LYS A 197 3.24 -10.41 -15.33
N ALA A 198 3.70 -11.35 -14.51
CA ALA A 198 2.82 -12.11 -13.64
C ALA A 198 2.07 -11.16 -12.68
N GLU A 199 0.78 -11.40 -12.52
CA GLU A 199 -0.04 -10.66 -11.57
C GLU A 199 0.45 -10.93 -10.14
N ILE A 200 0.64 -9.87 -9.36
CA ILE A 200 0.91 -9.94 -7.93
C ILE A 200 -0.37 -9.56 -7.21
N LYS A 201 -1.00 -10.54 -6.55
CA LYS A 201 -2.16 -10.30 -5.69
C LYS A 201 -1.72 -9.89 -4.29
N THR A 202 -2.49 -9.02 -3.66
CA THR A 202 -2.32 -8.70 -2.25
C THR A 202 -2.79 -9.87 -1.38
N LYS A 203 -2.43 -9.85 -0.09
CA LYS A 203 -2.85 -10.88 0.86
C LYS A 203 -4.35 -10.87 1.09
N ASN A 204 -5.00 -9.71 1.04
CA ASN A 204 -6.46 -9.64 1.11
C ASN A 204 -7.10 -10.21 -0.17
N GLN A 205 -6.53 -9.96 -1.35
CA GLN A 205 -7.02 -10.55 -2.61
C GLN A 205 -6.80 -12.07 -2.67
N LEU A 206 -5.74 -12.58 -2.04
CA LEU A 206 -5.48 -14.02 -1.93
C LEU A 206 -6.42 -14.69 -0.93
N GLY A 207 -6.68 -14.06 0.23
CA GLY A 207 -7.48 -14.67 1.30
C GLY A 207 -6.92 -16.04 1.71
N ASP A 208 -7.75 -17.09 1.63
CA ASP A 208 -7.34 -18.48 1.91
C ASP A 208 -6.24 -19.01 0.96
N ASP A 209 -6.14 -18.47 -0.26
CA ASP A 209 -5.11 -18.90 -1.22
C ASP A 209 -3.70 -18.47 -0.79
N TYR A 210 -3.56 -17.54 0.18
CA TYR A 210 -2.26 -17.21 0.77
C TYR A 210 -1.69 -18.39 1.58
N GLY A 211 -2.56 -19.19 2.22
CA GLY A 211 -2.22 -20.47 2.83
C GLY A 211 -1.53 -20.38 4.19
N MET A 212 -1.63 -19.26 4.91
CA MET A 212 -1.04 -19.08 6.24
C MET A 212 -1.69 -19.94 7.31
N ARG A 213 -2.93 -20.41 7.10
CA ARG A 213 -3.67 -21.22 8.08
C ARG A 213 -2.89 -22.43 8.56
N LYS A 214 -2.05 -23.02 7.70
CA LYS A 214 -1.21 -24.18 8.02
C LYS A 214 -0.05 -23.86 8.98
N ALA A 215 0.48 -22.65 8.91
CA ALA A 215 1.58 -22.18 9.75
C ALA A 215 1.10 -21.38 10.97
N SER A 216 -0.16 -20.92 10.94
CA SER A 216 -0.76 -20.14 12.01
C SER A 216 -1.12 -21.02 13.21
N PRO A 217 -0.57 -20.74 14.42
CA PRO A 217 -0.88 -21.54 15.62
C PRO A 217 -2.34 -21.41 16.06
N ILE A 218 -3.03 -20.36 15.61
CA ILE A 218 -4.46 -20.10 15.86
C ILE A 218 -5.36 -20.52 14.68
N GLY A 219 -4.79 -21.15 13.65
CA GLY A 219 -5.54 -21.64 12.49
C GLY A 219 -6.26 -20.53 11.71
N LYS A 220 -5.71 -19.31 11.69
CA LYS A 220 -6.25 -18.16 10.94
C LYS A 220 -5.35 -17.75 9.79
N GLU A 221 -5.97 -17.32 8.70
CA GLU A 221 -5.26 -16.70 7.58
C GLU A 221 -4.74 -15.30 7.91
N TRP A 222 -3.83 -14.79 7.06
CA TRP A 222 -3.22 -13.48 7.26
C TRP A 222 -4.27 -12.35 7.28
N ASN A 223 -5.21 -12.37 6.32
CA ASN A 223 -6.26 -11.35 6.21
C ASN A 223 -7.20 -11.36 7.43
N GLU A 224 -7.52 -12.54 7.98
CA GLU A 224 -8.32 -12.65 9.21
C GLU A 224 -7.60 -12.05 10.42
N GLN A 225 -6.28 -12.25 10.53
CA GLN A 225 -5.49 -11.68 11.62
C GLN A 225 -5.31 -10.16 11.44
N ALA A 226 -5.15 -9.70 10.20
CA ALA A 226 -5.04 -8.29 9.85
C ALA A 226 -6.33 -7.52 10.18
N ASP A 227 -7.49 -8.11 9.86
CA ASP A 227 -8.81 -7.58 10.22
C ASP A 227 -9.02 -7.56 11.75
N ALA A 228 -8.59 -8.60 12.47
CA ALA A 228 -8.63 -8.59 13.93
C ALA A 228 -7.76 -7.47 14.53
N PHE A 229 -6.58 -7.23 13.97
CA PHE A 229 -5.72 -6.13 14.40
C PHE A 229 -6.34 -4.76 14.06
N ALA A 230 -6.92 -4.60 12.87
CA ALA A 230 -7.66 -3.39 12.48
C ALA A 230 -8.81 -3.05 13.45
N LYS A 231 -9.57 -4.07 13.86
CA LYS A 231 -10.64 -3.92 14.87
C LYS A 231 -10.10 -3.52 16.23
N TYR A 232 -8.97 -4.09 16.64
CA TYR A 232 -8.33 -3.75 17.93
C TYR A 232 -7.86 -2.29 17.98
N VAL A 233 -7.28 -1.77 16.89
CA VAL A 233 -6.78 -0.39 16.86
C VAL A 233 -7.91 0.65 16.75
N THR A 234 -9.09 0.24 16.26
CA THR A 234 -10.24 1.14 16.16
C THR A 234 -10.66 1.65 17.54
N GLY A 235 -10.91 2.95 17.65
CA GLY A 235 -11.22 3.68 18.88
C GLY A 235 -9.99 4.12 19.70
N LYS A 236 -8.78 3.71 19.29
CA LYS A 236 -7.52 4.10 19.95
C LYS A 236 -6.83 5.26 19.23
N THR A 237 -5.96 5.94 19.95
CA THR A 237 -4.99 6.89 19.41
C THR A 237 -3.76 6.16 18.86
N LEU A 238 -3.02 6.83 17.98
CA LEU A 238 -1.76 6.31 17.45
C LEU A 238 -0.74 5.95 18.56
N SER A 239 -0.66 6.77 19.61
CA SER A 239 0.24 6.52 20.75
C SER A 239 -0.11 5.27 21.54
N GLU A 240 -1.41 4.95 21.68
CA GLU A 240 -1.84 3.72 22.36
C GLU A 240 -1.47 2.48 21.55
N VAL A 241 -1.53 2.56 20.22
CA VAL A 241 -1.16 1.44 19.34
C VAL A 241 0.35 1.27 19.25
N THR A 242 1.10 2.36 19.03
CA THR A 242 2.58 2.29 18.96
C THR A 242 3.22 1.93 20.29
N GLY A 243 2.56 2.23 21.41
CA GLY A 243 2.97 1.87 22.76
C GLY A 243 2.51 0.48 23.23
N MET A 244 1.85 -0.32 22.38
CA MET A 244 1.34 -1.63 22.78
C MET A 244 2.46 -2.62 23.11
N SER A 245 2.19 -3.57 24.00
CA SER A 245 3.13 -4.64 24.31
C SER A 245 3.26 -5.61 23.15
N LEU A 246 4.51 -5.93 22.79
CA LEU A 246 4.86 -6.91 21.77
C LEU A 246 5.79 -7.96 22.36
N LYS A 247 5.64 -9.20 21.89
CA LYS A 247 6.58 -10.29 22.13
C LYS A 247 6.91 -10.93 20.80
N ASP A 248 8.20 -11.02 20.48
CA ASP A 248 8.68 -11.53 19.19
C ASP A 248 7.99 -10.84 17.99
N ASN A 249 7.83 -9.51 18.07
CA ASN A 249 7.13 -8.66 17.08
C ASN A 249 5.62 -8.92 16.90
N ALA A 250 5.04 -9.88 17.62
CA ALA A 250 3.59 -10.13 17.64
C ALA A 250 2.91 -9.42 18.83
N PRO A 251 1.60 -9.13 18.76
CA PRO A 251 0.86 -8.56 19.88
C PRO A 251 0.94 -9.41 21.15
N ASP A 252 1.40 -8.81 22.25
CA ASP A 252 1.38 -9.43 23.59
C ASP A 252 0.30 -8.76 24.45
N VAL A 253 -0.92 -8.79 23.95
CA VAL A 253 -2.11 -8.26 24.62
C VAL A 253 -3.24 -9.28 24.58
N ALA A 254 -3.95 -9.44 25.70
CA ALA A 254 -4.93 -10.51 25.88
C ALA A 254 -6.04 -10.51 24.80
N ASP A 255 -6.48 -9.33 24.37
CA ASP A 255 -7.53 -9.15 23.37
C ASP A 255 -7.17 -9.73 21.99
N LEU A 256 -5.87 -9.86 21.69
CA LEU A 256 -5.37 -10.33 20.40
C LEU A 256 -4.80 -11.76 20.46
N ALA A 257 -4.60 -12.34 21.65
CA ALA A 257 -3.92 -13.61 21.83
C ALA A 257 -4.52 -14.81 21.05
N SER A 258 -5.82 -14.74 20.72
CA SER A 258 -6.53 -15.78 19.95
C SER A 258 -6.88 -15.37 18.51
N THR A 259 -6.54 -14.14 18.11
CA THR A 259 -7.01 -13.54 16.86
C THR A 259 -5.89 -12.96 16.00
N CYS A 260 -4.75 -12.61 16.57
CA CYS A 260 -3.59 -12.11 15.85
C CYS A 260 -2.29 -12.56 16.54
N THR A 261 -1.56 -13.47 15.88
CA THR A 261 -0.25 -13.97 16.34
C THR A 261 0.88 -13.66 15.35
N MET A 262 0.56 -13.00 14.23
CA MET A 262 1.56 -12.57 13.26
C MET A 262 2.36 -11.38 13.76
N HIS A 263 3.52 -11.15 13.16
CA HIS A 263 4.27 -9.92 13.39
C HIS A 263 3.44 -8.71 12.91
N VAL A 264 3.38 -7.66 13.74
CA VAL A 264 2.61 -6.44 13.46
C VAL A 264 3.48 -5.19 13.39
N THR A 265 4.80 -5.28 13.57
CA THR A 265 5.69 -4.11 13.59
C THR A 265 5.54 -3.25 12.33
N ASP A 266 5.59 -3.84 11.13
CA ASP A 266 5.41 -3.09 9.88
C ASP A 266 3.98 -2.57 9.69
N MET A 267 2.98 -3.24 10.27
CA MET A 267 1.59 -2.75 10.28
C MET A 267 1.44 -1.54 11.19
N ILE A 268 2.10 -1.53 12.35
CA ILE A 268 2.17 -0.37 13.25
C ILE A 268 2.89 0.79 12.57
N THR A 269 4.01 0.54 11.89
CA THR A 269 4.71 1.58 11.12
C THR A 269 3.87 2.10 9.95
N ALA A 270 3.14 1.22 9.24
CA ALA A 270 2.23 1.65 8.18
C ALA A 270 1.08 2.50 8.73
N LEU A 271 0.56 2.16 9.92
CA LEU A 271 -0.43 2.96 10.64
C LEU A 271 0.11 4.35 11.02
N ASP A 272 1.33 4.42 11.56
CA ASP A 272 2.00 5.68 11.89
C ASP A 272 2.13 6.60 10.66
N LYS A 273 2.60 6.04 9.54
CA LYS A 273 2.64 6.77 8.26
C LYS A 273 1.25 7.18 7.77
N ALA A 274 0.25 6.30 7.89
CA ALA A 274 -1.11 6.61 7.47
C ALA A 274 -1.68 7.78 8.29
N ALA A 275 -1.51 7.76 9.61
CA ALA A 275 -1.92 8.85 10.49
C ALA A 275 -1.19 10.16 10.15
N GLY A 276 0.12 10.10 9.86
CA GLY A 276 0.91 11.27 9.46
C GLY A 276 0.52 11.89 8.11
N THR A 277 -0.17 11.14 7.24
CA THR A 277 -0.65 11.63 5.94
C THR A 277 -2.14 12.01 5.93
N ALA A 278 -2.83 11.84 7.06
CA ALA A 278 -4.27 12.01 7.12
C ALA A 278 -4.71 13.47 6.89
N LYS A 279 -5.67 13.68 5.98
CA LYS A 279 -6.23 15.00 5.62
C LYS A 279 -7.73 14.98 5.33
#